data_AF-A0A9E2JJ78-F1
#
_entry.id   AF-A0A9E2JJ78-F1
#
_cell.length_a   1.000
_cell.length_b   1.000
_cell.length_c   1.000
_cell.angle_alpha   90.00
_cell.angle_beta   90.00
_cell.angle_gamma   90.00
#
_symmetry.space_group_name_H-M   'P 1'
#
loop_
_entity.id
_entity.type
_entity.pdbx_description
1 polymer ?
#
loop_
_entity_poly.entity_id
_entity_poly.type
_entity_poly.pdbx_seq_one_letter_code
_entity_poly.pdbx_strand_id
1 'polypeptide(L)'
;MSLEFDERICATCPTADCLVKCQYMDLDRETAHAEMMKVIRGEDSPVLRDCATCYACEEYCPRGNHPFYLITDRREEKGLLTAPRPITNQWINMAEHQ
;
A
#
# COMPACT_ATOMS: atom_id res chain seq x y z
N MET A 1 -8.62 12.65 -14.81
CA MET A 1 -7.49 12.84 -13.87
C MET A 1 -7.08 11.43 -13.46
N SER A 2 -6.03 10.90 -14.07
CA SER A 2 -5.53 9.54 -13.78
C SER A 2 -4.53 9.63 -12.62
N LEU A 3 -4.64 8.70 -11.66
CA LEU A 3 -3.62 8.48 -10.64
C LEU A 3 -2.58 7.56 -11.28
N GLU A 4 -1.48 8.13 -11.76
CA GLU A 4 -0.44 7.38 -12.46
C GLU A 4 0.75 7.11 -11.55
N PHE A 5 1.03 5.83 -11.31
CA PHE A 5 2.22 5.39 -10.61
C PHE A 5 3.37 5.18 -11.60
N ASP A 6 4.56 5.72 -11.31
CA ASP A 6 5.78 5.47 -12.09
C ASP A 6 6.87 4.82 -11.22
N GLU A 7 7.25 3.59 -11.56
CA GLU A 7 8.29 2.84 -10.84
C GLU A 7 9.66 3.53 -10.84
N ARG A 8 9.97 4.32 -11.89
CA ARG A 8 11.26 5.00 -12.03
C ARG A 8 11.39 6.15 -11.03
N ILE A 9 10.26 6.78 -10.70
CA ILE A 9 10.18 7.80 -9.66
C ILE A 9 10.47 7.18 -8.29
N CYS A 10 9.94 5.99 -8.01
CA CYS A 10 10.26 5.28 -6.76
C CYS A 10 11.70 4.73 -6.72
N ALA A 11 12.20 4.21 -7.85
CA ALA A 11 13.55 3.64 -7.93
C ALA A 11 14.65 4.65 -7.55
N THR A 12 14.44 5.93 -7.85
CA THR A 12 15.37 7.03 -7.57
C THR A 12 15.02 7.83 -6.31
N CYS A 13 14.14 7.31 -5.44
CA CYS A 13 13.63 8.03 -4.28
C CYS A 13 14.71 8.20 -3.19
N PRO A 14 15.07 9.44 -2.80
CA PRO A 14 16.10 9.67 -1.80
C PRO A 14 15.61 9.35 -0.39
N THR A 15 14.34 9.57 -0.08
CA THR A 15 13.84 9.55 1.31
C THR A 15 13.08 8.28 1.69
N ALA A 16 12.33 7.68 0.76
CA ALA A 16 11.35 6.63 1.08
C ALA A 16 10.36 7.03 2.20
N ASP A 17 10.05 8.33 2.29
CA ASP A 17 9.23 8.94 3.35
C ASP A 17 7.85 8.27 3.52
N CYS A 18 7.28 7.75 2.45
CA CYS A 18 6.01 7.03 2.47
C CYS A 18 5.99 5.85 3.46
N LEU A 19 7.14 5.21 3.69
CA LEU A 19 7.27 4.09 4.62
C LEU A 19 8.12 4.44 5.85
N VAL A 20 9.15 5.28 5.72
CA VAL A 20 9.97 5.75 6.86
C VAL A 20 9.12 6.48 7.90
N LYS A 21 8.11 7.24 7.46
CA LYS A 21 7.22 8.00 8.36
C LYS A 21 5.97 7.22 8.76
N CYS A 22 5.86 5.93 8.40
CA CYS A 22 4.69 5.14 8.73
C CYS A 22 4.50 5.04 10.25
N GLN A 23 3.29 5.28 10.74
CA GLN A 23 2.99 5.20 12.18
C GLN A 23 2.76 3.76 12.67
N TYR A 24 2.64 2.81 11.75
CA TYR A 24 2.30 1.40 12.04
C TYR A 24 3.45 0.44 11.78
N MET A 25 4.56 0.93 11.21
CA MET A 25 5.75 0.14 10.87
C MET A 25 6.98 0.97 11.21
N ASP A 26 7.99 0.32 11.79
CA ASP A 26 9.28 0.93 12.07
C ASP A 26 10.31 0.43 11.05
N LEU A 27 10.63 1.29 10.07
CA LEU A 27 11.50 0.97 8.94
C LEU A 27 12.53 2.08 8.78
N ASP A 28 13.81 1.71 8.75
CA ASP A 28 14.84 2.64 8.29
C ASP A 28 14.69 2.93 6.79
N ARG A 29 15.40 3.95 6.30
CA ARG A 29 15.30 4.41 4.91
C ARG A 29 15.70 3.35 3.88
N GLU A 30 16.69 2.50 4.17
CA GLU A 30 17.14 1.47 3.23
C GLU A 30 16.12 0.32 3.13
N THR A 31 15.63 -0.14 4.27
CA THR A 31 14.61 -1.18 4.39
C THR A 31 13.30 -0.69 3.79
N ALA A 32 12.86 0.53 4.11
CA ALA A 32 11.69 1.17 3.53
C ALA A 32 11.77 1.21 2.00
N HIS A 33 12.90 1.64 1.44
CA HIS A 33 13.07 1.67 -0.01
C HIS A 33 13.02 0.27 -0.62
N ALA A 34 13.75 -0.69 -0.05
CA ALA A 34 13.79 -2.06 -0.53
C ALA A 34 12.40 -2.73 -0.50
N GLU A 35 11.65 -2.54 0.58
CA GLU A 35 10.29 -3.07 0.74
C GLU A 35 9.31 -2.43 -0.25
N MET A 36 9.38 -1.11 -0.47
CA MET A 36 8.58 -0.46 -1.51
C MET A 36 8.91 -1.03 -2.90
N MET A 37 10.18 -1.32 -3.20
CA MET A 37 10.56 -1.94 -4.46
C MET A 37 10.00 -3.37 -4.61
N LYS A 38 9.85 -4.13 -3.52
CA LYS A 38 9.14 -5.43 -3.53
C LYS A 38 7.66 -5.25 -3.85
N VAL A 39 7.00 -4.28 -3.20
CA VAL A 39 5.59 -3.93 -3.46
C VAL A 39 5.37 -3.57 -4.94
N ILE A 40 6.25 -2.75 -5.51
CA ILE A 40 6.21 -2.37 -6.94
C ILE A 40 6.23 -3.63 -7.84
N ARG A 41 7.12 -4.58 -7.55
CA ARG A 41 7.27 -5.84 -8.29
C ARG A 41 6.17 -6.89 -8.00
N GLY A 42 5.23 -6.61 -7.10
CA GLY A 42 4.18 -7.55 -6.70
C GLY A 42 4.64 -8.68 -5.77
N GLU A 43 5.84 -8.54 -5.21
CA GLU A 43 6.41 -9.49 -4.26
C GLU A 43 5.76 -9.37 -2.88
N ASP A 44 5.99 -10.38 -2.02
CA ASP A 44 5.54 -10.30 -0.63
C ASP A 44 6.40 -9.30 0.16
N SER A 45 5.73 -8.53 1.00
CA SER A 45 6.35 -7.54 1.88
C SER A 45 5.55 -7.41 3.18
N PRO A 46 6.20 -7.20 4.34
CA PRO A 46 5.52 -6.75 5.56
C PRO A 46 4.64 -5.52 5.33
N VAL A 47 5.00 -4.62 4.41
CA VAL A 47 4.20 -3.45 4.04
C VAL A 47 2.79 -3.82 3.61
N LEU A 48 2.61 -4.93 2.89
CA LEU A 48 1.29 -5.37 2.44
C LEU A 48 0.45 -5.96 3.59
N ARG A 49 1.09 -6.60 4.56
CA ARG A 49 0.42 -7.27 5.69
C ARG A 49 0.06 -6.29 6.80
N ASP A 50 0.97 -5.38 7.12
CA ASP A 50 0.91 -4.54 8.31
C ASP A 50 0.36 -3.13 8.01
N CYS A 51 0.13 -2.80 6.74
CA CYS A 51 -0.48 -1.54 6.36
C CYS A 51 -1.88 -1.39 7.01
N ALA A 52 -2.12 -0.25 7.67
CA ALA A 52 -3.39 0.07 8.30
C ALA A 52 -4.38 0.80 7.36
N THR A 53 -4.03 0.97 6.07
CA THR A 53 -4.82 1.72 5.08
C THR A 53 -5.17 3.17 5.52
N CYS A 54 -4.26 3.83 6.25
CA CYS A 54 -4.50 5.15 6.84
C CYS A 54 -4.30 6.35 5.89
N TYR A 55 -3.96 6.13 4.62
CA TYR A 55 -3.70 7.17 3.61
C TYR A 55 -2.45 8.06 3.82
N ALA A 56 -1.82 8.06 4.99
CA ALA A 56 -0.71 8.96 5.31
C ALA A 56 0.49 8.87 4.34
N CYS A 57 0.79 7.69 3.79
CA CYS A 57 1.87 7.53 2.81
C CYS A 57 1.66 8.34 1.52
N GLU A 58 0.39 8.62 1.17
CA GLU A 58 0.04 9.49 0.05
C GLU A 58 0.50 10.93 0.32
N GLU A 59 0.22 11.44 1.50
CA GLU A 59 0.60 12.79 1.93
C GLU A 59 2.12 12.93 2.13
N TYR A 60 2.78 11.84 2.53
CA TYR A 60 4.22 11.85 2.78
C TYR A 60 5.06 11.73 1.52
N CYS A 61 4.49 11.33 0.38
CA CYS A 61 5.26 11.20 -0.86
C CYS A 61 5.57 12.58 -1.45
N PRO A 62 6.82 13.10 -1.36
CA PRO A 62 7.12 14.43 -1.87
C PRO A 62 7.09 14.51 -3.40
N ARG A 63 7.03 13.34 -4.07
CA ARG A 63 7.01 13.21 -5.53
C ARG A 63 5.60 12.99 -6.09
N GLY A 64 4.58 12.89 -5.24
CA GLY A 64 3.20 12.65 -5.68
C GLY A 64 3.03 11.35 -6.47
N ASN A 65 3.83 10.31 -6.18
CA ASN A 65 3.83 9.05 -6.94
C ASN A 65 2.80 8.04 -6.44
N HIS A 66 1.75 8.50 -5.77
CA HIS A 66 0.58 7.70 -5.39
C HIS A 66 0.85 6.36 -4.67
N PRO A 67 1.73 6.29 -3.64
CA PRO A 67 2.10 5.02 -3.01
C PRO A 67 0.94 4.34 -2.27
N PHE A 68 -0.05 5.08 -1.79
CA PHE A 68 -1.21 4.49 -1.11
C PHE A 68 -1.97 3.56 -2.05
N TYR A 69 -2.30 4.07 -3.23
CA TYR A 69 -3.06 3.36 -4.25
C TYR A 69 -2.33 2.10 -4.72
N LEU A 70 -1.01 2.21 -4.97
CA LEU A 70 -0.20 1.02 -5.30
C LEU A 70 -0.28 -0.04 -4.19
N ILE A 71 -0.11 0.35 -2.92
CA ILE A 71 -0.13 -0.61 -1.80
C ILE A 71 -1.51 -1.28 -1.70
N THR A 72 -2.60 -0.52 -1.83
CA THR A 72 -3.96 -1.07 -1.74
C THR A 72 -4.26 -2.03 -2.88
N ASP A 73 -3.87 -1.68 -4.12
CA ASP A 73 -4.10 -2.54 -5.29
C ASP A 73 -3.33 -3.86 -5.13
N ARG A 74 -2.06 -3.79 -4.70
CA ARG A 74 -1.24 -4.99 -4.41
C ARG A 74 -1.79 -5.86 -3.28
N ARG A 75 -2.46 -5.25 -2.30
CA ARG A 75 -3.15 -6.00 -1.25
C ARG A 75 -4.40 -6.69 -1.77
N GLU A 76 -5.18 -6.01 -2.59
CA GLU A 76 -6.39 -6.56 -3.19
C GLU A 76 -6.06 -7.74 -4.12
N GLU A 77 -5.04 -7.61 -4.97
CA GLU A 77 -4.52 -8.70 -5.82
C GLU A 77 -4.14 -9.95 -5.02
N LYS A 78 -3.69 -9.78 -3.77
CA LYS A 78 -3.35 -10.88 -2.84
C LYS A 78 -4.49 -11.31 -1.90
N GLY A 79 -5.66 -10.69 -2.01
CA GLY A 79 -6.81 -10.95 -1.14
C GLY A 79 -6.62 -10.49 0.32
N LEU A 80 -5.74 -9.53 0.57
CA LEU A 80 -5.47 -8.92 1.87
C LEU A 80 -6.48 -7.79 2.16
N LEU A 81 -7.73 -8.18 2.35
CA LEU A 81 -8.84 -7.27 2.63
C LEU A 81 -8.74 -6.65 4.03
N THR A 82 -9.25 -5.43 4.17
CA THR A 82 -9.32 -4.70 5.45
C THR A 82 -10.29 -5.34 6.44
N ALA A 83 -11.39 -5.92 5.93
CA ALA A 83 -12.35 -6.66 6.75
C ALA A 83 -12.04 -8.16 6.77
N PRO A 84 -12.24 -8.85 7.91
CA PRO A 84 -12.22 -10.31 7.97
C PRO A 84 -13.21 -10.94 6.99
N ARG A 85 -12.82 -12.08 6.39
CA ARG A 85 -13.67 -12.84 5.44
C ARG A 85 -15.12 -13.06 5.90
N PRO A 86 -15.42 -13.38 7.19
CA PRO A 86 -16.80 -13.54 7.62
C PRO A 86 -17.64 -12.26 7.44
N ILE A 87 -17.06 -11.09 7.73
CA ILE A 87 -17.73 -9.80 7.58
C ILE A 87 -17.91 -9.47 6.09
N THR A 88 -16.86 -9.66 5.28
CA THR A 88 -16.93 -9.44 3.84
C THR A 88 -17.99 -10.32 3.18
N ASN A 89 -18.04 -11.61 3.52
CA ASN A 89 -19.03 -12.55 2.99
C ASN A 89 -20.46 -12.15 3.39
N GLN A 90 -20.66 -11.72 4.63
CA GLN A 90 -21.97 -11.24 5.08
C GLN A 90 -22.41 -10.03 4.25
N TRP A 91 -21.52 -9.07 4.00
CA TRP A 91 -21.84 -7.90 3.18
C TRP A 91 -22.18 -8.26 1.73
N ILE A 92 -21.47 -9.21 1.12
CA ILE A 92 -21.79 -9.71 -0.23
C ILE A 92 -23.21 -10.30 -0.24
N ASN A 93 -23.51 -11.21 0.69
CA ASN A 93 -24.85 -11.81 0.79
C ASN A 93 -25.95 -10.76 1.00
N MET A 94 -25.68 -9.71 1.78
CA MET A 94 -26.64 -8.62 2.00
C MET A 94 -26.88 -7.77 0.75
N ALA A 95 -25.87 -7.62 -0.11
CA ALA A 95 -25.96 -6.84 -1.35
C ALA A 95 -26.59 -7.63 -2.51
N GLU A 96 -26.35 -8.94 -2.60
CA GLU A 96 -26.94 -9.82 -3.62
C GLU A 96 -28.45 -10.04 -3.46
N HIS A 97 -29.00 -9.76 -2.28
CA HIS A 97 -30.43 -9.87 -1.97
C HIS A 97 -31.18 -8.52 -2.05
N GLN A 98 -30.56 -7.48 -2.62
CA GLN A 98 -31.19 -6.18 -2.91
C GLN A 98 -31.54 -6.07 -4.39
#